data_AF-A0A167B8W7-F1
#
_entry.id   AF-A0A167B8W7-F1
#
_cell.length_a   1.000
_cell.length_b   1.000
_cell.length_c   1.000
_cell.angle_alpha   90.00
_cell.angle_beta   90.00
_cell.angle_gamma   90.00
#
_symmetry.space_group_name_H-M   'P 1'
#
loop_
_entity.id
_entity.type
_entity.pdbx_description
1 polymer ?
#
loop_
_entity_poly.entity_id
_entity_poly.type
_entity_poly.pdbx_seq_one_letter_code
_entity_poly.pdbx_strand_id
1 'polypeptide(L)'
;MDMYDLATDIHGTLVPAVQSHGELGGSDVDEDGRESLVVYQMKRLPGITQLDFALSHNVSQDSPEFFPFRRNLFTDVASFFARSWLAPQSVSSEYQENLKAEYGRDLKQLLHGLPERFQPYVETCLASLDDIMSLPMVLSHWDFGVSNLLVDEASCHLKGVVDWAEATVCPFGLNLHFLQRFAGKMHLRNGWSKFPDYDAVQETFWAAFTRQVGSLDDEMIRIIKRARLLGVLLSHGFTCRLANEPEPVPLKDDDHGRYQMMYLDGYLINSAERLDGVD
;
A
#
# COMPACT_ATOMS: atom_id res chain seq x y z
N MET A 1 2.38 21.90 -2.81
CA MET A 1 0.99 21.40 -2.77
C MET A 1 0.94 20.43 -1.61
N ASP A 2 -0.03 20.57 -0.72
CA ASP A 2 -0.24 19.59 0.35
C ASP A 2 -0.57 18.22 -0.27
N MET A 3 -0.17 17.11 0.37
CA MET A 3 -0.45 15.76 -0.13
C MET A 3 -1.95 15.52 -0.25
N TYR A 4 -2.74 16.15 0.62
CA TYR A 4 -4.19 16.11 0.57
C TYR A 4 -4.78 16.81 -0.66
N ASP A 5 -4.28 18.00 -0.99
CA ASP A 5 -4.71 18.74 -2.17
C ASP A 5 -4.37 17.94 -3.44
N LEU A 6 -3.17 17.35 -3.47
CA LEU A 6 -2.74 16.50 -4.58
C LEU A 6 -3.63 15.24 -4.71
N ALA A 7 -4.01 14.62 -3.58
CA ALA A 7 -4.96 13.51 -3.59
C ALA A 7 -6.31 13.92 -4.17
N THR A 8 -6.80 15.09 -3.77
CA THR A 8 -8.06 15.66 -4.28
C THR A 8 -8.00 15.91 -5.79
N ASP A 9 -6.89 16.44 -6.29
CA ASP A 9 -6.70 16.70 -7.72
C ASP A 9 -6.63 15.41 -8.55
N ILE A 10 -5.95 14.37 -8.06
CA ILE A 10 -5.77 13.10 -8.79
C ILE A 10 -7.02 12.23 -8.71
N HIS A 11 -7.62 12.10 -7.53
CA HIS A 11 -8.67 11.12 -7.24
C HIS A 11 -10.07 11.73 -7.13
N GLY A 12 -10.19 13.05 -7.07
CA GLY A 12 -11.45 13.78 -7.12
C GLY A 12 -12.40 13.35 -5.99
N THR A 13 -13.61 12.93 -6.37
CA THR A 13 -14.67 12.58 -5.42
C THR A 13 -14.40 11.35 -4.55
N LEU A 14 -13.29 10.62 -4.79
CA LEU A 14 -12.87 9.52 -3.91
C LEU A 14 -12.14 10.03 -2.66
N VAL A 15 -11.74 11.29 -2.62
CA VAL A 15 -11.07 11.92 -1.47
C VAL A 15 -12.12 12.77 -0.74
N PRO A 16 -12.14 12.77 0.60
CA PRO A 16 -13.05 13.67 1.32
C PRO A 16 -12.76 15.14 0.95
N ALA A 17 -13.64 16.06 1.34
CA ALA A 17 -13.24 17.47 1.40
C ALA A 17 -12.78 17.74 2.84
N VAL A 18 -11.58 18.28 3.02
CA VAL A 18 -11.05 18.65 4.35
C VAL A 18 -10.99 20.16 4.47
N GLN A 19 -11.35 20.63 5.67
CA GLN A 19 -11.19 22.00 6.10
C GLN A 19 -10.36 22.00 7.39
N SER A 20 -9.24 22.71 7.40
CA SER A 20 -8.50 23.00 8.62
C SER A 20 -9.22 24.07 9.44
N HIS A 21 -9.36 23.83 10.74
CA HIS A 21 -9.89 24.79 11.72
C HIS A 21 -8.77 25.41 12.57
N GLY A 22 -7.50 25.17 12.20
CA GLY A 22 -6.33 25.66 12.90
C GLY A 22 -5.94 24.80 14.11
N GLU A 23 -5.18 25.43 15.00
CA GLU A 23 -4.51 24.79 16.13
C GLU A 23 -5.02 25.40 17.44
N LEU A 24 -5.33 24.53 18.41
CA LEU A 24 -5.73 24.90 19.76
C LEU A 24 -4.53 24.66 20.69
N GLY A 25 -4.02 25.73 21.29
CA GLY A 25 -2.78 25.72 22.05
C GLY A 25 -1.73 26.65 21.42
N GLY A 26 -0.69 27.02 22.17
CA GLY A 26 0.47 27.71 21.61
C GLY A 26 1.37 26.74 20.84
N SER A 27 2.21 27.26 19.94
CA SER A 27 3.17 26.46 19.17
C SER A 27 4.29 25.85 20.01
N ASP A 28 4.43 26.28 21.26
CA ASP A 28 5.38 25.76 22.23
C ASP A 28 4.64 24.88 23.23
N VAL A 29 5.27 23.78 23.64
CA VAL A 29 4.85 22.99 24.80
C VAL A 29 4.70 23.97 25.97
N ASP A 30 3.46 24.16 26.44
CA ASP A 30 3.20 25.10 27.53
C ASP A 30 3.92 24.65 28.82
N GLU A 31 4.01 25.52 29.83
CA GLU A 31 4.69 25.21 31.10
C GLU A 31 4.14 23.93 31.79
N ASP A 32 2.94 23.49 31.39
CA ASP A 32 2.25 22.28 31.85
C ASP A 32 2.57 21.03 31.02
N GLY A 33 3.39 21.12 29.98
CA GLY A 33 3.75 19.99 29.11
C GLY A 33 2.72 19.66 28.03
N ARG A 34 1.78 20.55 27.71
CA ARG A 34 0.68 20.25 26.77
C ARG A 34 1.08 20.56 25.34
N GLU A 35 0.84 19.58 24.48
CA GLU A 35 0.99 19.70 23.04
C GLU A 35 -0.22 20.41 22.44
N SER A 36 0.01 21.02 21.28
CA SER A 36 -1.04 21.68 20.54
C SER A 36 -1.96 20.69 19.82
N LEU A 37 -3.25 21.02 19.77
CA LEU A 37 -4.27 20.19 19.14
C LEU A 37 -4.64 20.80 17.79
N VAL A 38 -4.29 20.10 16.71
CA VAL A 38 -4.69 20.52 15.37
C VAL A 38 -6.05 19.94 15.02
N VAL A 39 -6.98 20.78 14.59
CA VAL A 39 -8.38 20.40 14.34
C VAL A 39 -8.69 20.49 12.86
N TYR A 40 -9.21 19.39 12.31
CA TYR A 40 -9.67 19.30 10.93
C TYR A 40 -11.09 18.75 10.88
N GLN A 41 -11.86 19.21 9.91
CA GLN A 41 -13.17 18.68 9.58
C GLN A 41 -13.13 18.05 8.21
N MET A 42 -13.60 16.81 8.10
CA MET A 42 -13.73 16.10 6.84
C MET A 42 -15.20 15.86 6.48
N LYS A 43 -15.54 16.04 5.20
CA LYS A 43 -16.83 15.61 4.68
C LYS A 43 -16.91 14.08 4.73
N ARG A 44 -17.93 13.55 5.41
CA ARG A 44 -18.22 12.11 5.40
C ARG A 44 -18.55 11.64 3.97
N LEU A 45 -17.71 10.77 3.44
CA LEU A 45 -17.94 10.10 2.16
C LEU A 45 -19.03 9.03 2.28
N PRO A 46 -19.74 8.71 1.18
CA PRO A 46 -20.76 7.65 1.19
C PRO A 46 -20.14 6.25 1.27
N GLY A 47 -20.94 5.27 1.68
CA GLY A 47 -20.52 3.87 1.79
C GLY A 47 -20.12 3.46 3.21
N ILE A 48 -19.64 2.23 3.32
CA ILE A 48 -19.11 1.61 4.54
C ILE A 48 -17.66 1.17 4.30
N THR A 49 -16.87 0.93 5.35
CA THR A 49 -15.49 0.44 5.14
C THR A 49 -15.53 -0.94 4.48
N GLN A 50 -14.49 -1.30 3.72
CA GLN A 50 -14.38 -2.64 3.14
C GLN A 50 -14.35 -3.72 4.24
N LEU A 51 -13.77 -3.40 5.40
CA LEU A 51 -13.84 -4.23 6.60
C LEU A 51 -15.29 -4.45 7.05
N ASP A 52 -16.07 -3.38 7.23
CA ASP A 52 -17.48 -3.49 7.62
C ASP A 52 -18.31 -4.25 6.58
N PHE A 53 -18.03 -4.05 5.28
CA PHE A 53 -18.64 -4.82 4.21
C PHE A 53 -18.36 -6.31 4.39
N ALA A 54 -17.09 -6.70 4.61
CA ALA A 54 -16.72 -8.08 4.79
C ALA A 54 -17.31 -8.70 6.06
N LEU A 55 -17.49 -7.93 7.13
CA LEU A 55 -18.06 -8.38 8.41
C LEU A 55 -19.60 -8.44 8.39
N SER A 56 -20.28 -7.59 7.62
CA SER A 56 -21.74 -7.55 7.53
C SER A 56 -22.32 -8.61 6.60
N HIS A 57 -21.51 -9.15 5.69
CA HIS A 57 -21.92 -10.19 4.76
C HIS A 57 -21.89 -11.58 5.42
N ASN A 58 -23.04 -12.26 5.43
CA ASN A 58 -23.19 -13.61 6.00
C ASN A 58 -22.61 -14.74 5.13
N VAL A 59 -21.75 -14.41 4.15
CA VAL A 59 -21.11 -15.37 3.24
C VAL A 59 -19.61 -15.38 3.50
N SER A 60 -19.00 -16.57 3.41
CA SER A 60 -17.55 -16.68 3.55
C SER A 60 -16.86 -15.92 2.41
N GLN A 61 -15.79 -15.19 2.70
CA GLN A 61 -14.96 -14.55 1.67
C GLN A 61 -14.28 -15.57 0.74
N ASP A 62 -14.20 -16.84 1.15
CA ASP A 62 -13.70 -17.93 0.31
C ASP A 62 -14.77 -18.47 -0.66
N SER A 63 -16.03 -18.07 -0.49
CA SER A 63 -17.16 -18.64 -1.24
C SER A 63 -17.31 -18.01 -2.63
N PRO A 64 -17.70 -18.78 -3.67
CA PRO A 64 -17.98 -18.24 -5.00
C PRO A 64 -18.97 -17.09 -5.03
N GLU A 65 -19.88 -17.03 -4.06
CA GLU A 65 -20.84 -15.95 -3.85
C GLU A 65 -20.16 -14.60 -3.55
N PHE A 66 -18.94 -14.60 -2.97
CA PHE A 66 -18.20 -13.39 -2.65
C PHE A 66 -17.33 -12.87 -3.82
N PHE A 67 -16.97 -13.74 -4.77
CA PHE A 67 -16.04 -13.40 -5.85
C PHE A 67 -16.50 -12.19 -6.71
N PRO A 68 -17.79 -12.02 -7.04
CA PRO A 68 -18.24 -10.84 -7.78
C PRO A 68 -17.95 -9.52 -7.06
N PHE A 69 -18.05 -9.48 -5.74
CA PHE A 69 -17.75 -8.29 -4.94
C PHE A 69 -16.26 -7.96 -4.98
N ARG A 70 -15.40 -8.97 -4.86
CA ARG A 70 -13.95 -8.75 -4.96
C ARG A 70 -13.54 -8.31 -6.36
N ARG A 71 -14.15 -8.87 -7.39
CA ARG A 71 -13.91 -8.45 -8.78
C ARG A 71 -14.30 -6.98 -9.01
N ASN A 72 -15.43 -6.54 -8.48
CA ASN A 72 -15.85 -5.13 -8.55
C ASN A 72 -14.81 -4.23 -7.87
N LEU A 73 -14.40 -4.59 -6.65
CA LEU A 73 -13.38 -3.84 -5.92
C LEU A 73 -12.06 -3.77 -6.70
N PHE A 74 -11.55 -4.89 -7.24
CA PHE A 74 -10.29 -4.91 -7.99
C PHE A 74 -10.36 -4.12 -9.29
N THR A 75 -11.53 -4.06 -9.94
CA THR A 75 -11.75 -3.21 -11.12
C THR A 75 -11.64 -1.73 -10.76
N ASP A 76 -12.25 -1.31 -9.65
CA ASP A 76 -12.24 0.09 -9.23
C ASP A 76 -10.89 0.50 -8.64
N VAL A 77 -10.25 -0.39 -7.88
CA VAL A 77 -8.90 -0.18 -7.35
C VAL A 77 -7.90 -0.06 -8.51
N ALA A 78 -8.00 -0.88 -9.56
CA ALA A 78 -7.19 -0.69 -10.76
C ALA A 78 -7.36 0.70 -11.38
N SER A 79 -8.59 1.22 -11.40
CA SER A 79 -8.90 2.57 -11.87
C SER A 79 -8.31 3.65 -10.93
N PHE A 80 -8.34 3.42 -9.62
CA PHE A 80 -7.72 4.31 -8.63
C PHE A 80 -6.20 4.41 -8.85
N PHE A 81 -5.51 3.27 -8.99
CA PHE A 81 -4.07 3.25 -9.27
C PHE A 81 -3.73 3.82 -10.66
N ALA A 82 -4.58 3.60 -11.67
CA ALA A 82 -4.41 4.19 -12.99
C ALA A 82 -4.45 5.72 -12.96
N ARG A 83 -5.28 6.34 -12.11
CA ARG A 83 -5.30 7.81 -11.94
C ARG A 83 -3.95 8.34 -11.44
N SER A 84 -3.34 7.68 -10.45
CA SER A 84 -2.00 8.05 -9.98
C SER A 84 -0.94 7.89 -11.07
N TRP A 85 -0.96 6.78 -11.82
CA TRP A 85 -0.04 6.54 -12.94
C TRP A 85 -0.15 7.61 -14.03
N LEU A 86 -1.37 8.01 -14.39
CA LEU A 86 -1.66 9.00 -15.44
C LEU A 86 -1.40 10.45 -14.98
N ALA A 87 -1.16 10.67 -13.69
CA ALA A 87 -0.83 11.96 -13.11
C ALA A 87 0.56 11.92 -12.43
N PRO A 88 1.65 11.69 -13.19
CA PRO A 88 2.98 11.69 -12.63
C PRO A 88 3.36 13.07 -12.08
N GLN A 89 4.08 13.07 -10.98
CA GLN A 89 4.52 14.27 -10.27
C GLN A 89 5.95 14.62 -10.66
N SER A 90 6.18 15.91 -10.90
CA SER A 90 7.54 16.42 -11.09
C SER A 90 8.23 16.58 -9.74
N VAL A 91 9.32 15.87 -9.55
CA VAL A 91 10.17 15.97 -8.35
C VAL A 91 11.56 16.50 -8.73
N SER A 92 12.27 17.09 -7.77
CA SER A 92 13.65 17.51 -8.01
C SER A 92 14.57 16.30 -8.12
N SER A 93 15.69 16.45 -8.85
CA SER A 93 16.74 15.41 -8.90
C SER A 93 17.26 15.08 -7.51
N GLU A 94 17.42 16.08 -6.65
CA GLU A 94 17.82 15.89 -5.24
C GLU A 94 16.82 15.00 -4.48
N TYR A 95 15.52 15.23 -4.64
CA TYR A 95 14.49 14.39 -4.00
C TYR A 95 14.60 12.94 -4.47
N GLN A 96 14.73 12.72 -5.79
CA GLN A 96 14.82 11.38 -6.37
C GLN A 96 16.12 10.66 -5.94
N GLU A 97 17.25 11.37 -5.89
CA GLU A 97 18.54 10.85 -5.42
C GLU A 97 18.51 10.51 -3.92
N ASN A 98 17.92 11.37 -3.10
CA ASN A 98 17.76 11.13 -1.67
C ASN A 98 16.87 9.91 -1.40
N LEU A 99 15.74 9.79 -2.11
CA LEU A 99 14.83 8.66 -1.99
C LEU A 99 15.49 7.34 -2.44
N LYS A 100 16.22 7.37 -3.55
CA LYS A 100 17.01 6.22 -4.02
C LYS A 100 18.07 5.82 -2.99
N ALA A 101 18.77 6.78 -2.41
CA ALA A 101 19.77 6.53 -1.38
C ALA A 101 19.15 5.95 -0.10
N GLU A 102 17.97 6.42 0.29
CA GLU A 102 17.19 5.88 1.41
C GLU A 102 16.82 4.42 1.16
N TYR A 103 16.15 4.11 0.04
CA TYR A 103 15.79 2.73 -0.29
C TYR A 103 17.01 1.82 -0.40
N GLY A 104 18.12 2.32 -0.95
CA GLY A 104 19.38 1.59 -1.01
C GLY A 104 19.99 1.32 0.38
N ARG A 105 19.85 2.24 1.34
CA ARG A 105 20.26 2.02 2.73
C ARG A 105 19.36 1.00 3.41
N ASP A 106 18.05 1.16 3.28
CA ASP A 106 17.06 0.27 3.89
C ASP A 106 17.21 -1.17 3.39
N LEU A 107 17.37 -1.37 2.09
CA LEU A 107 17.63 -2.69 1.52
C LEU A 107 18.93 -3.31 2.04
N LYS A 108 20.01 -2.54 2.22
CA LYS A 108 21.25 -3.06 2.81
C LYS A 108 21.06 -3.45 4.27
N GLN A 109 20.30 -2.67 5.03
CA GLN A 109 19.95 -3.03 6.40
C GLN A 109 19.14 -4.34 6.44
N LEU A 110 18.14 -4.47 5.57
CA LEU A 110 17.34 -5.69 5.46
C LEU A 110 18.19 -6.90 5.04
N LEU A 111 19.15 -6.73 4.12
CA LEU A 111 20.04 -7.80 3.68
C LEU A 111 20.83 -8.41 4.85
N HIS A 112 21.25 -7.56 5.79
CA HIS A 112 21.98 -7.98 6.98
C HIS A 112 21.08 -8.41 8.14
N GLY A 113 19.86 -7.87 8.23
CA GLY A 113 18.99 -8.03 9.38
C GLY A 113 17.91 -9.10 9.24
N LEU A 114 17.39 -9.32 8.03
CA LEU A 114 16.37 -10.34 7.78
C LEU A 114 16.97 -11.76 7.77
N PRO A 115 16.17 -12.78 8.10
CA PRO A 115 16.56 -14.18 7.91
C PRO A 115 17.04 -14.49 6.49
N GLU A 116 18.03 -15.39 6.37
CA GLU A 116 18.68 -15.75 5.08
C GLU A 116 17.69 -16.10 3.96
N ARG A 117 16.55 -16.70 4.30
CA ARG A 117 15.50 -17.07 3.33
C ARG A 117 14.93 -15.88 2.55
N PHE A 118 15.04 -14.65 3.06
CA PHE A 118 14.55 -13.45 2.40
C PHE A 118 15.62 -12.70 1.59
N GLN A 119 16.91 -13.02 1.78
CA GLN A 119 18.02 -12.31 1.13
C GLN A 119 17.92 -12.27 -0.41
N PRO A 120 17.53 -13.35 -1.13
CA PRO A 120 17.41 -13.30 -2.59
C PRO A 120 16.45 -12.22 -3.10
N TYR A 121 15.37 -11.93 -2.34
CA TYR A 121 14.40 -10.90 -2.70
C TYR A 121 14.94 -9.49 -2.44
N VAL A 122 15.73 -9.32 -1.37
CA VAL A 122 16.41 -8.06 -1.08
C VAL A 122 17.47 -7.76 -2.15
N GLU A 123 18.26 -8.76 -2.55
CA GLU A 123 19.25 -8.65 -3.63
C GLU A 123 18.59 -8.32 -4.97
N THR A 124 17.45 -8.93 -5.26
CA THR A 124 16.63 -8.63 -6.45
C THR A 124 16.20 -7.16 -6.49
N CYS A 125 15.74 -6.61 -5.36
CA CYS A 125 15.40 -5.20 -5.25
C CYS A 125 16.62 -4.28 -5.37
N LEU A 126 17.77 -4.64 -4.80
CA LEU A 126 19.02 -3.89 -4.96
C LEU A 126 19.46 -3.83 -6.42
N ALA A 127 19.38 -4.96 -7.13
CA ALA A 127 19.74 -5.05 -8.54
C ALA A 127 18.77 -4.27 -9.45
N SER A 128 17.50 -4.18 -9.07
CA SER A 128 16.45 -3.49 -9.84
C SER A 128 16.21 -2.04 -9.40
N LEU A 129 16.99 -1.52 -8.43
CA LEU A 129 16.67 -0.24 -7.79
C LEU A 129 16.67 0.92 -8.79
N ASP A 130 17.60 0.94 -9.73
CA ASP A 130 17.69 1.98 -10.76
C ASP A 130 16.46 1.95 -11.67
N ASP A 131 16.02 0.76 -12.08
CA ASP A 131 14.82 0.57 -12.90
C ASP A 131 13.55 0.96 -12.14
N ILE A 132 13.43 0.57 -10.86
CA ILE A 132 12.31 0.99 -10.00
C ILE A 132 12.26 2.51 -9.89
N MET A 133 13.39 3.17 -9.66
CA MET A 133 13.47 4.63 -9.57
C MET A 133 13.22 5.35 -10.90
N SER A 134 13.24 4.63 -12.03
CA SER A 134 12.88 5.16 -13.35
C SER A 134 11.37 5.12 -13.63
N LEU A 135 10.58 4.42 -12.81
CA LEU A 135 9.13 4.43 -12.90
C LEU A 135 8.58 5.85 -12.64
N PRO A 136 7.37 6.16 -13.15
CA PRO A 136 6.72 7.43 -12.85
C PRO A 136 6.62 7.67 -11.33
N MET A 137 7.02 8.87 -10.89
CA MET A 137 6.82 9.33 -9.52
C MET A 137 5.34 9.71 -9.36
N VAL A 138 4.63 9.06 -8.44
CA VAL A 138 3.17 9.19 -8.30
C VAL A 138 2.79 9.38 -6.85
N LEU A 139 1.61 9.97 -6.62
CA LEU A 139 1.00 9.96 -5.29
C LEU A 139 0.61 8.52 -4.91
N SER A 140 1.13 8.08 -3.77
CA SER A 140 0.84 6.79 -3.14
C SER A 140 0.29 7.00 -1.73
N HIS A 141 -0.75 6.24 -1.37
CA HIS A 141 -1.47 6.41 -0.09
C HIS A 141 -0.72 5.89 1.15
N TRP A 142 0.08 4.82 1.00
CA TRP A 142 0.85 4.13 2.06
C TRP A 142 0.11 3.56 3.28
N ASP A 143 -1.17 3.86 3.49
CA ASP A 143 -2.05 3.06 4.36
C ASP A 143 -3.33 2.58 3.65
N PHE A 144 -3.16 1.86 2.54
CA PHE A 144 -4.25 1.41 1.69
C PHE A 144 -4.94 0.14 2.23
N GLY A 145 -5.53 0.25 3.42
CA GLY A 145 -6.10 -0.87 4.19
C GLY A 145 -7.63 -1.02 4.14
N VAL A 146 -8.13 -2.16 4.63
CA VAL A 146 -9.56 -2.52 4.66
C VAL A 146 -10.44 -1.52 5.44
N SER A 147 -9.85 -0.77 6.37
CA SER A 147 -10.53 0.27 7.15
C SER A 147 -10.58 1.63 6.45
N ASN A 148 -9.70 1.86 5.47
CA ASN A 148 -9.52 3.15 4.81
C ASN A 148 -10.18 3.22 3.43
N LEU A 149 -10.60 2.07 2.88
CA LEU A 149 -11.39 1.99 1.66
C LEU A 149 -12.88 1.97 2.00
N LEU A 150 -13.63 2.93 1.47
CA LEU A 150 -15.08 2.95 1.55
C LEU A 150 -15.67 2.35 0.28
N VAL A 151 -16.65 1.46 0.45
CA VAL A 151 -17.30 0.72 -0.63
C VAL A 151 -18.81 0.84 -0.56
N ASP A 152 -19.44 0.60 -1.70
CA ASP A 152 -20.88 0.41 -1.82
C ASP A 152 -21.32 -0.82 -1.03
N GLU A 153 -22.30 -0.66 -0.15
CA GLU A 153 -22.79 -1.74 0.71
C GLU A 153 -23.37 -2.92 -0.06
N ALA A 154 -23.93 -2.69 -1.25
CA ALA A 154 -24.58 -3.74 -2.04
C ALA A 154 -23.66 -4.39 -3.07
N SER A 155 -22.64 -3.66 -3.57
CA SER A 155 -21.85 -4.12 -4.72
C SER A 155 -20.33 -4.18 -4.49
N CYS A 156 -19.83 -3.67 -3.36
CA CYS A 156 -18.40 -3.52 -3.08
C CYS A 156 -17.65 -2.64 -4.09
N HIS A 157 -18.36 -1.75 -4.80
CA HIS A 157 -17.72 -0.75 -5.66
C HIS A 157 -17.05 0.33 -4.81
N LEU A 158 -15.85 0.78 -5.17
CA LEU A 158 -15.11 1.81 -4.43
C LEU A 158 -15.88 3.15 -4.44
N LYS A 159 -16.11 3.71 -3.26
CA LYS A 159 -16.79 5.00 -3.05
C LYS A 159 -15.87 6.07 -2.48
N GLY A 160 -14.78 5.68 -1.82
CA GLY A 160 -13.88 6.63 -1.20
C GLY A 160 -12.62 5.99 -0.63
N VAL A 161 -11.62 6.82 -0.41
CA VAL A 161 -10.38 6.48 0.29
C VAL A 161 -10.13 7.60 1.31
N VAL A 162 -9.94 7.23 2.57
CA VAL A 162 -9.71 8.15 3.69
C VAL A 162 -8.35 7.88 4.32
N ASP A 163 -7.94 8.77 5.23
CA ASP A 163 -6.67 8.66 5.97
C ASP A 163 -5.41 8.82 5.10
N TRP A 164 -5.30 9.98 4.46
CA TRP A 164 -4.19 10.35 3.58
C TRP A 164 -2.93 10.83 4.33
N ALA A 165 -2.83 10.60 5.64
CA ALA A 165 -1.74 11.12 6.47
C ALA A 165 -0.37 10.58 6.07
N GLU A 166 -0.30 9.33 5.61
CA GLU A 166 0.93 8.66 5.15
C GLU A 166 1.20 8.88 3.65
N ALA A 167 0.38 9.66 2.96
CA ALA A 167 0.50 9.82 1.52
C ALA A 167 1.82 10.49 1.13
N THR A 168 2.49 9.96 0.11
CA THR A 168 3.76 10.50 -0.38
C THR A 168 3.93 10.27 -1.89
N VAL A 169 4.85 11.02 -2.50
CA VAL A 169 5.21 10.90 -3.91
C VAL A 169 6.40 9.95 -4.06
N CYS A 170 6.18 8.76 -4.60
CA CYS A 170 7.24 7.75 -4.78
C CYS A 170 7.08 7.03 -6.13
N PRO A 171 8.06 6.20 -6.56
CA PRO A 171 7.92 5.44 -7.78
C PRO A 171 6.66 4.56 -7.75
N PHE A 172 5.93 4.49 -8.86
CA PHE A 172 4.71 3.70 -8.92
C PHE A 172 4.99 2.22 -8.59
N GLY A 173 4.09 1.60 -7.83
CA GLY A 173 4.11 0.16 -7.58
C GLY A 173 4.47 -0.23 -6.15
N LEU A 174 5.14 0.63 -5.38
CA LEU A 174 5.53 0.33 -3.99
C LEU A 174 4.32 -0.05 -3.12
N ASN A 175 3.20 0.65 -3.26
CA ASN A 175 1.98 0.39 -2.50
C ASN A 175 1.05 -0.68 -3.13
N LEU A 176 1.42 -1.33 -4.25
CA LEU A 176 0.59 -2.39 -4.84
C LEU A 176 0.51 -3.66 -3.99
N HIS A 177 1.39 -3.81 -3.00
CA HIS A 177 1.35 -4.96 -2.10
C HIS A 177 0.11 -4.95 -1.20
N PHE A 178 -0.51 -3.78 -0.97
CA PHE A 178 -1.76 -3.67 -0.22
C PHE A 178 -2.92 -4.43 -0.86
N LEU A 179 -2.86 -4.73 -2.17
CA LEU A 179 -3.86 -5.56 -2.86
C LEU A 179 -4.06 -6.92 -2.16
N GLN A 180 -3.02 -7.43 -1.49
CA GLN A 180 -3.09 -8.73 -0.79
C GLN A 180 -3.91 -8.71 0.48
N ARG A 181 -4.22 -7.53 1.02
CA ARG A 181 -5.21 -7.39 2.09
C ARG A 181 -6.63 -7.69 1.60
N PHE A 182 -6.88 -7.59 0.29
CA PHE A 182 -8.20 -7.81 -0.31
C PHE A 182 -8.32 -9.14 -1.06
N ALA A 183 -7.19 -9.79 -1.39
CA ALA A 183 -7.14 -11.06 -2.12
C ALA A 183 -6.73 -12.27 -1.28
N GLY A 184 -6.54 -12.09 0.03
CA GLY A 184 -6.29 -13.18 0.96
C GLY A 184 -6.60 -12.78 2.39
N LYS A 185 -6.23 -13.66 3.33
CA LYS A 185 -6.46 -13.47 4.77
C LYS A 185 -5.25 -13.94 5.57
N MET A 186 -4.99 -13.24 6.67
CA MET A 186 -3.96 -13.63 7.63
C MET A 186 -4.54 -14.60 8.66
N HIS A 187 -3.95 -15.78 8.79
CA HIS A 187 -4.23 -16.75 9.85
C HIS A 187 -3.09 -16.76 10.87
N LEU A 188 -3.40 -16.49 12.14
CA LEU A 188 -2.39 -16.47 13.21
C LEU A 188 -1.60 -17.77 13.41
N ARG A 189 -2.11 -18.89 12.87
CA ARG A 189 -1.42 -20.19 12.91
C ARG A 189 -0.69 -20.53 11.62
N ASN A 190 -1.25 -20.17 10.47
CA ASN A 190 -0.84 -20.68 9.16
C ASN A 190 -0.20 -19.59 8.28
N GLY A 191 -0.13 -18.36 8.76
CA GLY A 191 0.30 -17.20 7.99
C GLY A 191 -0.75 -16.71 7.02
N TRP A 192 -0.31 -15.93 6.04
CA TRP A 192 -1.20 -15.41 5.00
C TRP A 192 -1.52 -16.48 3.94
N SER A 193 -2.78 -16.53 3.51
CA SER A 193 -3.25 -17.41 2.43
C SER A 193 -4.16 -16.68 1.46
N LYS A 194 -4.05 -17.00 0.17
CA LYS A 194 -4.90 -16.54 -0.93
C LYS A 194 -6.33 -17.01 -0.76
N PHE A 195 -7.26 -16.21 -1.27
CA PHE A 195 -8.60 -16.67 -1.55
C PHE A 195 -8.67 -17.47 -2.87
N PRO A 196 -9.69 -18.33 -3.07
CA PRO A 196 -9.72 -19.23 -4.23
C PRO A 196 -9.75 -18.55 -5.61
N ASP A 197 -10.22 -17.31 -5.69
CA ASP A 197 -10.30 -16.46 -6.88
C ASP A 197 -9.12 -15.47 -7.01
N TYR A 198 -8.04 -15.65 -6.24
CA TYR A 198 -6.86 -14.76 -6.25
C TYR A 198 -6.34 -14.48 -7.66
N ASP A 199 -6.09 -15.51 -8.47
CA ASP A 199 -5.52 -15.33 -9.81
C ASP A 199 -6.49 -14.55 -10.72
N ALA A 200 -7.79 -14.85 -10.63
CA ALA A 200 -8.83 -14.17 -11.40
C ALA A 200 -8.96 -12.68 -11.04
N VAL A 201 -8.78 -12.31 -9.77
CA VAL A 201 -8.82 -10.90 -9.36
C VAL A 201 -7.52 -10.16 -9.71
N GLN A 202 -6.37 -10.82 -9.69
CA GLN A 202 -5.12 -10.25 -10.21
C GLN A 202 -5.24 -9.97 -11.72
N GLU A 203 -5.75 -10.92 -12.50
CA GLU A 203 -6.02 -10.73 -13.93
C GLU A 203 -6.99 -9.56 -14.16
N THR A 204 -8.07 -9.48 -13.35
CA THR A 204 -9.03 -8.36 -13.39
C THR A 204 -8.33 -7.02 -13.16
N PHE A 205 -7.48 -6.92 -12.14
CA PHE A 205 -6.75 -5.70 -11.83
C PHE A 205 -5.83 -5.29 -12.98
N TRP A 206 -4.96 -6.19 -13.44
CA TRP A 206 -4.00 -5.88 -14.49
C TRP A 206 -4.70 -5.55 -15.82
N ALA A 207 -5.76 -6.27 -16.17
CA ALA A 207 -6.55 -5.96 -17.37
C ALA A 207 -7.21 -4.57 -17.29
N ALA A 208 -7.81 -4.23 -16.14
CA ALA A 208 -8.47 -2.93 -15.94
C ALA A 208 -7.46 -1.77 -15.87
N PHE A 209 -6.30 -1.99 -15.27
CA PHE A 209 -5.21 -1.03 -15.17
C PHE A 209 -4.61 -0.74 -16.56
N THR A 210 -4.13 -1.78 -17.26
CA THR A 210 -3.54 -1.66 -18.62
C THR A 210 -4.53 -1.05 -19.61
N ARG A 211 -5.82 -1.38 -19.53
CA ARG A 211 -6.83 -0.75 -20.40
C ARG A 211 -6.91 0.77 -20.22
N GLN A 212 -6.66 1.28 -19.01
CA GLN A 212 -6.75 2.71 -18.71
C GLN A 212 -5.45 3.45 -18.96
N VAL A 213 -4.31 2.86 -18.60
CA VAL A 213 -2.99 3.51 -18.76
C VAL A 213 -2.40 3.35 -20.16
N GLY A 214 -3.00 2.49 -20.99
CA GLY A 214 -2.47 2.08 -22.28
C GLY A 214 -1.64 0.79 -22.17
N SER A 215 -1.22 0.26 -23.32
CA SER A 215 -0.40 -0.96 -23.35
C SER A 215 0.94 -0.74 -22.63
N LEU A 216 1.17 -1.51 -21.59
CA LEU A 216 2.48 -1.66 -20.95
C LEU A 216 3.16 -2.88 -21.56
N ASP A 217 4.45 -2.77 -21.87
CA ASP A 217 5.23 -3.94 -22.26
C ASP A 217 5.54 -4.83 -21.04
N ASP A 218 5.95 -6.06 -21.33
CA ASP A 218 6.24 -7.06 -20.30
C ASP A 218 7.37 -6.61 -19.36
N GLU A 219 8.29 -5.79 -19.86
CA GLU A 219 9.40 -5.25 -19.09
C GLU A 219 8.92 -4.23 -18.06
N MET A 220 8.07 -3.28 -18.45
CA MET A 220 7.47 -2.31 -17.56
C MET A 220 6.64 -2.99 -16.46
N ILE A 221 5.85 -4.01 -16.83
CA ILE A 221 5.10 -4.81 -15.87
C ILE A 221 6.06 -5.51 -14.89
N ARG A 222 7.18 -6.05 -15.37
CA ARG A 222 8.21 -6.66 -14.52
C ARG A 222 8.80 -5.65 -13.53
N ILE A 223 9.16 -4.45 -13.98
CA ILE A 223 9.70 -3.39 -13.11
C ILE A 223 8.66 -2.96 -12.05
N ILE A 224 7.39 -2.81 -12.42
CA ILE A 224 6.30 -2.51 -11.47
C ILE A 224 6.17 -3.62 -10.41
N LYS A 225 6.33 -4.90 -10.79
CA LYS A 225 6.31 -6.01 -9.82
C LYS A 225 7.53 -6.00 -8.91
N ARG A 226 8.71 -5.57 -9.38
CA ARG A 226 9.89 -5.32 -8.53
C ARG A 226 9.65 -4.17 -7.56
N ALA A 227 9.00 -3.10 -8.01
CA ALA A 227 8.60 -1.98 -7.16
C ALA A 227 7.63 -2.44 -6.06
N ARG A 228 6.67 -3.33 -6.38
CA ARG A 228 5.79 -3.97 -5.40
C ARG A 228 6.57 -4.81 -4.37
N LEU A 229 7.57 -5.57 -4.83
CA LEU A 229 8.44 -6.36 -3.94
C LEU A 229 9.22 -5.44 -2.97
N LEU A 230 9.77 -4.33 -3.46
CA LEU A 230 10.41 -3.32 -2.61
C LEU A 230 9.43 -2.81 -1.56
N GLY A 231 8.20 -2.47 -1.96
CA GLY A 231 7.15 -2.07 -1.03
C GLY A 231 6.86 -3.09 0.08
N VAL A 232 6.78 -4.39 -0.25
CA VAL A 232 6.64 -5.47 0.75
C VAL A 232 7.77 -5.43 1.76
N LEU A 233 9.02 -5.35 1.29
CA LEU A 233 10.20 -5.35 2.14
C LEU A 233 10.25 -4.12 3.04
N LEU A 234 9.89 -2.94 2.54
CA LEU A 234 9.84 -1.71 3.34
C LEU A 234 8.73 -1.76 4.41
N SER A 235 7.56 -2.32 4.08
CA SER A 235 6.40 -2.36 4.98
C SER A 235 6.46 -3.49 6.01
N HIS A 236 7.03 -4.64 5.66
CA HIS A 236 7.03 -5.84 6.51
C HIS A 236 8.42 -6.26 6.98
N GLY A 237 9.49 -5.63 6.49
CA GLY A 237 10.87 -5.94 6.89
C GLY A 237 11.38 -5.15 8.09
N PHE A 238 10.70 -4.09 8.50
CA PHE A 238 11.11 -3.19 9.58
C PHE A 238 10.11 -3.15 10.74
N THR A 239 10.59 -2.73 11.92
CA THR A 239 9.73 -2.27 13.01
C THR A 239 8.88 -1.06 12.57
N CYS A 240 7.86 -0.75 13.36
CA CYS A 240 6.89 0.30 13.04
C CYS A 240 7.56 1.66 12.76
N ARG A 241 7.04 2.41 11.77
CA ARG A 241 7.55 3.74 11.36
C ARG A 241 6.68 4.90 11.87
N LEU A 242 5.87 4.69 12.91
CA LEU A 242 5.02 5.75 13.47
C LEU A 242 5.89 6.85 14.08
N ALA A 243 5.41 8.10 14.05
CA ALA A 243 6.17 9.28 14.48
C ALA A 243 6.71 9.22 15.93
N ASN A 244 6.10 8.41 16.79
CA ASN A 244 6.47 8.25 18.20
C ASN A 244 7.25 6.95 18.49
N GLU A 245 7.59 6.19 17.46
CA GLU A 245 8.36 4.95 17.58
C GLU A 245 9.87 5.21 17.37
N PRO A 246 10.75 4.33 17.89
CA PRO A 246 12.17 4.40 17.60
C PRO A 246 12.49 4.32 16.09
N GLU A 247 13.72 4.68 15.72
CA GLU A 247 14.19 4.52 14.34
C GLU A 247 13.96 3.08 13.85
N PRO A 248 13.33 2.88 12.67
CA PRO A 248 12.95 1.55 12.22
C PRO A 248 14.17 0.63 12.04
N VAL A 249 14.14 -0.54 12.66
CA VAL A 249 15.19 -1.55 12.52
C VAL A 249 14.67 -2.80 11.81
N PRO A 250 15.53 -3.53 11.07
CA PRO A 250 15.13 -4.79 10.46
C PRO A 250 14.57 -5.78 11.47
N LEU A 251 13.44 -6.41 11.13
CA LEU A 251 12.81 -7.44 11.95
C LEU A 251 13.63 -8.73 11.92
N LYS A 252 13.59 -9.45 13.03
CA LYS A 252 14.25 -10.74 13.20
C LYS A 252 13.21 -11.85 13.31
N ASP A 253 13.67 -13.08 13.19
CA ASP A 253 12.85 -14.27 13.46
C ASP A 253 12.71 -14.49 14.98
N ASP A 254 12.07 -13.54 15.65
CA ASP A 254 11.81 -13.52 17.08
C ASP A 254 10.34 -13.22 17.37
N ASP A 255 9.95 -13.19 18.66
CA ASP A 255 8.57 -12.97 19.06
C ASP A 255 8.00 -11.61 18.60
N HIS A 256 8.87 -10.62 18.42
CA HIS A 256 8.48 -9.29 17.96
C HIS A 256 8.25 -9.26 16.45
N GLY A 257 9.13 -9.90 15.66
CA GLY A 257 9.03 -9.96 14.21
C GLY A 257 8.05 -11.01 13.68
N ARG A 258 7.68 -12.02 14.49
CA ARG A 258 6.89 -13.19 14.06
C ARG A 258 5.66 -12.85 13.21
N TYR A 259 4.91 -11.83 13.61
CA TYR A 259 3.68 -11.46 12.89
C TYR A 259 3.96 -10.92 11.49
N GLN A 260 5.04 -10.13 11.31
CA GLN A 260 5.44 -9.65 10.00
C GLN A 260 6.14 -10.73 9.17
N MET A 261 6.86 -11.64 9.82
CA MET A 261 7.43 -12.82 9.15
C MET A 261 6.34 -13.69 8.51
N MET A 262 5.17 -13.81 9.12
CA MET A 262 4.03 -14.51 8.49
C MET A 262 3.56 -13.87 7.18
N TYR A 263 3.65 -12.53 7.05
CA TYR A 263 3.37 -11.85 5.78
C TYR A 263 4.50 -12.08 4.77
N LEU A 264 5.76 -11.90 5.18
CA LEU A 264 6.91 -12.12 4.29
C LEU A 264 6.97 -13.57 3.78
N ASP A 265 6.76 -14.55 4.65
CA ASP A 265 6.72 -15.97 4.29
C ASP A 265 5.57 -16.26 3.31
N GLY A 266 4.38 -15.70 3.54
CA GLY A 266 3.23 -15.83 2.63
C GLY A 266 3.46 -15.17 1.27
N TYR A 267 4.00 -13.94 1.26
CA TYR A 267 4.17 -13.15 0.04
C TYR A 267 5.38 -13.54 -0.80
N LEU A 268 6.43 -14.07 -0.19
CA LEU A 268 7.72 -14.31 -0.85
C LEU A 268 8.08 -15.80 -0.93
N ILE A 269 7.88 -16.56 0.15
CA ILE A 269 8.45 -17.91 0.28
C ILE A 269 7.49 -19.01 -0.14
N ASN A 270 6.25 -18.98 0.36
CA ASN A 270 5.30 -20.05 0.14
C ASN A 270 4.88 -20.10 -1.33
N SER A 271 5.28 -21.13 -2.07
CA SER A 271 5.04 -21.22 -3.51
C SER A 271 3.57 -21.20 -3.91
N ALA A 272 2.66 -21.63 -3.03
CA ALA A 272 1.21 -21.56 -3.27
C ALA A 272 0.69 -20.11 -3.11
N GLU A 273 1.27 -19.34 -2.18
CA GLU A 273 0.74 -18.06 -1.72
C GLU A 273 1.55 -16.86 -2.22
N ARG A 274 2.76 -17.06 -2.72
CA ARG A 274 3.64 -15.97 -3.09
C ARG A 274 3.06 -15.09 -4.19
N LEU A 275 3.49 -13.84 -4.15
CA LEU A 275 3.24 -12.82 -5.16
C LEU A 275 3.78 -13.28 -6.51
N ASP A 276 3.13 -12.86 -7.58
CA ASP A 276 3.66 -13.03 -8.93
C ASP A 276 4.84 -12.08 -9.21
N GLY A 277 5.81 -12.51 -10.03
CA GLY A 277 6.95 -11.67 -10.42
C GLY A 277 7.95 -11.32 -9.31
N VAL A 278 8.00 -12.13 -8.23
CA VAL A 278 9.04 -12.04 -7.20
C VAL A 278 10.28 -12.90 -7.49
N ASP A 279 10.19 -13.81 -8.46
CA ASP A 279 11.31 -14.61 -8.97
C ASP A 279 12.33 -13.76 -9.75
#